data_AF-A0A0J6SV53-F1
#
_entry.id   AF-A0A0J6SV53-F1
#
_cell.length_a   1.000
_cell.length_b   1.000
_cell.length_c   1.000
_cell.angle_alpha   90.00
_cell.angle_beta   90.00
_cell.angle_gamma   90.00
#
_symmetry.space_group_name_H-M   'P 1'
#
loop_
_entity.id
_entity.type
_entity.pdbx_description
1 polymer ?
#
loop_
_entity_poly.entity_id
_entity_poly.type
_entity_poly.pdbx_seq_one_letter_code
_entity_poly.pdbx_strand_id
1 'polypeptide(L)'
;MKRLAVTLALAGIGLAGGALAETRPVLDYRDQAFRTREPRYSPSERARLDRAMAEQAPASLRDEIGRTFVVLGDAAGAFSRQGARERIYLVQASRPVAIDPFPKAVAPVLVLLGEDAPARFFRLPADVQYQRLVAAADADRDGRSEVLLESTFMNMGEVATAVTAVRLDPDRASAAPVQILRDVFTDRCDLGAGRRARSAATVSLGEGGAFATRLYALGCR
;
A
#
# COMPACT_ATOMS: atom_id res chain seq x y z
N MET A 1 -11.72 -40.28 65.10
CA MET A 1 -11.26 -39.07 65.81
C MET A 1 -11.31 -37.88 64.85
N LYS A 2 -12.13 -36.87 65.18
CA LYS A 2 -12.28 -35.60 64.46
C LYS A 2 -11.05 -34.70 64.69
N ARG A 3 -10.41 -34.16 63.65
CA ARG A 3 -9.62 -32.91 63.66
C ARG A 3 -9.68 -32.31 62.25
N LEU A 4 -10.53 -31.30 62.04
CA LEU A 4 -10.27 -29.85 62.14
C LEU A 4 -9.57 -29.29 60.90
N ALA A 5 -10.34 -28.46 60.20
CA ALA A 5 -10.00 -27.66 59.04
C ALA A 5 -8.92 -26.61 59.35
N VAL A 6 -8.12 -26.26 58.34
CA VAL A 6 -7.64 -24.89 58.14
C VAL A 6 -7.70 -24.59 56.64
N THR A 7 -8.63 -23.71 56.30
CA THR A 7 -8.79 -23.06 55.01
C THR A 7 -7.71 -21.99 54.87
N LEU A 8 -6.85 -22.07 53.86
CA LEU A 8 -6.02 -20.94 53.42
C LEU A 8 -6.52 -20.50 52.04
N ALA A 9 -7.30 -19.41 52.03
CA ALA A 9 -7.66 -18.70 50.82
C ALA A 9 -6.46 -17.81 50.42
N LEU A 10 -5.73 -18.20 49.37
CA LEU A 10 -4.81 -17.28 48.70
C LEU A 10 -5.59 -16.52 47.61
N ALA A 11 -5.92 -15.27 47.92
CA ALA A 11 -6.34 -14.29 46.94
C ALA A 11 -5.12 -13.88 46.09
N GLY A 12 -4.87 -14.61 45.00
CA GLY A 12 -3.91 -14.22 43.98
C GLY A 12 -4.55 -13.21 43.03
N ILE A 13 -4.45 -11.92 43.35
CA ILE A 13 -4.66 -10.83 42.39
C ILE A 13 -3.48 -10.86 41.42
N GLY A 14 -3.60 -11.69 40.38
CA GLY A 14 -2.70 -11.66 39.23
C GLY A 14 -3.06 -10.47 38.37
N LEU A 15 -2.25 -9.42 38.45
CA LEU A 15 -2.22 -8.30 37.53
C LEU A 15 -2.17 -8.82 36.09
N ALA A 16 -3.31 -8.83 35.42
CA ALA A 16 -3.39 -8.92 33.97
C ALA A 16 -2.82 -7.62 33.41
N GLY A 17 -1.50 -7.53 33.36
CA GLY A 17 -0.81 -6.57 32.51
C GLY A 17 -1.19 -6.90 31.07
N GLY A 18 -2.21 -6.23 30.57
CA GLY A 18 -2.51 -6.22 29.14
C GLY A 18 -1.28 -5.70 28.42
N ALA A 19 -0.49 -6.62 27.87
CA ALA A 19 0.43 -6.27 26.81
C ALA A 19 -0.46 -5.73 25.69
N LEU A 20 -0.54 -4.40 25.58
CA LEU A 20 -1.07 -3.74 24.40
C LEU A 20 -0.19 -4.24 23.26
N ALA A 21 -0.70 -5.18 22.47
CA ALA A 21 -0.03 -5.64 21.28
C ALA A 21 0.17 -4.40 20.40
N GLU A 22 1.39 -3.87 20.35
CA GLU A 22 1.71 -2.81 19.40
C GLU A 22 1.37 -3.34 18.01
N THR A 23 0.36 -2.72 17.39
CA THR A 23 -0.07 -3.09 16.05
C THR A 23 1.11 -2.88 15.12
N ARG A 24 1.66 -3.99 14.60
CA ARG A 24 2.81 -3.94 13.70
C ARG A 24 2.44 -3.09 12.48
N PRO A 25 3.30 -2.11 12.11
CA PRO A 25 2.98 -1.26 10.97
C PRO A 25 3.00 -2.06 9.67
N VAL A 26 2.04 -1.76 8.80
CA VAL A 26 1.97 -2.24 7.41
C VAL A 26 3.04 -1.53 6.58
N LEU A 27 3.21 -0.22 6.78
CA LEU A 27 4.24 0.60 6.15
C LEU A 27 5.04 1.37 7.21
N ASP A 28 6.35 1.44 7.06
CA ASP A 28 7.21 2.25 7.92
C ASP A 28 8.07 3.22 7.08
N TYR A 29 7.59 4.45 6.92
CA TYR A 29 8.31 5.48 6.18
C TYR A 29 9.52 6.02 6.95
N ARG A 30 9.77 5.62 8.19
CA ARG A 30 11.03 5.99 8.88
C ARG A 30 12.20 5.22 8.30
N ASP A 31 11.95 3.98 7.84
CA ASP A 31 12.95 3.14 7.20
C ASP A 31 13.32 3.68 5.82
N GLN A 32 14.56 4.14 5.68
CA GLN A 32 15.10 4.61 4.41
C GLN A 32 15.13 3.50 3.35
N ALA A 33 15.42 2.26 3.76
CA ALA A 33 15.48 1.13 2.83
C ALA A 33 14.10 0.82 2.24
N PHE A 34 13.02 1.00 3.00
CA PHE A 34 11.66 0.93 2.48
C PHE A 34 11.39 2.06 1.45
N ARG A 35 11.70 3.32 1.82
CA ARG A 35 11.48 4.49 0.96
C ARG A 35 12.21 4.39 -0.38
N THR A 36 13.45 3.89 -0.40
CA THR A 36 14.27 3.84 -1.63
C THR A 36 14.25 2.48 -2.34
N ARG A 37 13.40 1.54 -1.91
CA ARG A 37 13.34 0.20 -2.51
C ARG A 37 12.77 0.23 -3.93
N GLU A 38 13.57 -0.12 -4.93
CA GLU A 38 13.02 -0.42 -6.26
C GLU A 38 12.43 -1.84 -6.29
N PRO A 39 11.25 -2.03 -6.92
CA PRO A 39 10.71 -3.37 -7.12
C PRO A 39 11.62 -4.20 -8.03
N ARG A 40 11.76 -5.49 -7.72
CA ARG A 40 12.56 -6.45 -8.48
C ARG A 40 11.74 -7.70 -8.72
N TYR A 41 11.76 -8.18 -9.95
CA TYR A 41 10.99 -9.34 -10.38
C TYR A 41 11.92 -10.38 -10.97
N SER A 42 11.65 -11.65 -10.69
CA SER A 42 12.29 -12.74 -11.42
C SER A 42 11.90 -12.70 -12.91
N PRO A 43 12.74 -13.25 -13.81
CA PRO A 43 12.39 -13.35 -15.23
C PRO A 43 11.06 -14.09 -15.46
N SER A 44 10.77 -15.12 -14.67
CA SER A 44 9.51 -15.88 -14.75
C SER A 44 8.29 -15.07 -14.33
N GLU A 45 8.38 -14.29 -13.25
CA GLU A 45 7.28 -13.41 -12.82
C GLU A 45 7.02 -12.33 -13.88
N ARG A 46 8.10 -11.73 -14.42
CA ARG A 46 7.98 -10.73 -15.47
C ARG A 46 7.34 -11.29 -16.74
N ALA A 47 7.81 -12.44 -17.22
CA ALA A 47 7.26 -13.10 -18.41
C ALA A 47 5.78 -13.47 -18.25
N ARG A 48 5.36 -13.86 -17.03
CA ARG A 48 3.96 -14.15 -16.73
C ARG A 48 3.08 -12.90 -16.85
N LEU A 49 3.54 -11.76 -16.32
CA LEU A 49 2.83 -10.50 -16.43
C LEU A 49 2.80 -9.99 -17.88
N ASP A 50 3.92 -10.05 -18.60
CA ASP A 50 4.00 -9.66 -20.01
C ASP A 50 3.01 -10.49 -20.86
N ARG A 51 2.92 -11.79 -20.61
CA ARG A 51 1.95 -12.67 -21.28
C ARG A 51 0.51 -12.30 -20.94
N ALA A 52 0.20 -12.07 -19.67
CA ALA A 52 -1.13 -11.63 -19.26
C ALA A 52 -1.53 -10.31 -19.96
N MET A 53 -0.62 -9.34 -20.02
CA MET A 53 -0.84 -8.08 -20.73
C MET A 53 -1.01 -8.26 -22.24
N ALA A 54 -0.24 -9.17 -22.86
CA ALA A 54 -0.32 -9.39 -24.31
C ALA A 54 -1.58 -10.16 -24.71
N GLU A 55 -1.95 -11.20 -23.96
CA GLU A 55 -2.97 -12.18 -24.38
C GLU A 55 -4.34 -11.92 -23.76
N GLN A 56 -4.39 -11.44 -22.51
CA GLN A 56 -5.62 -11.39 -21.71
C GLN A 56 -6.14 -9.98 -21.45
N ALA A 57 -5.29 -8.95 -21.58
CA ALA A 57 -5.74 -7.57 -21.42
C ALA A 57 -6.77 -7.19 -22.49
N PRO A 58 -7.80 -6.38 -22.14
CA PRO A 58 -8.73 -5.83 -23.12
C PRO A 58 -7.98 -5.09 -24.24
N ALA A 59 -8.48 -5.16 -25.48
CA ALA A 59 -7.83 -4.51 -26.62
C ALA A 59 -7.61 -3.01 -26.40
N SER A 60 -8.63 -2.30 -25.89
CA SER A 60 -8.53 -0.87 -25.56
C SER A 60 -7.42 -0.57 -24.55
N LEU A 61 -7.24 -1.44 -23.55
CA LEU A 61 -6.17 -1.28 -22.57
C LEU A 61 -4.79 -1.45 -23.21
N ARG A 62 -4.64 -2.44 -24.11
CA ARG A 62 -3.37 -2.67 -24.83
C ARG A 62 -3.03 -1.51 -25.76
N ASP A 63 -4.03 -0.91 -26.39
CA ASP A 63 -3.84 0.26 -27.27
C ASP A 63 -3.46 1.51 -26.47
N GLU A 64 -4.06 1.70 -25.29
CA GLU A 64 -3.77 2.83 -24.39
C GLU A 64 -2.38 2.71 -23.74
N ILE A 65 -2.08 1.61 -23.04
CA ILE A 65 -0.81 1.42 -22.32
C ILE A 65 0.35 1.14 -23.29
N GLY A 66 0.07 0.49 -24.41
CA GLY A 66 1.07 0.02 -25.35
C GLY A 66 1.70 -1.33 -24.98
N ARG A 67 2.60 -1.79 -25.85
CA ARG A 67 3.36 -3.04 -25.66
C ARG A 67 4.54 -2.91 -24.69
N THR A 68 4.98 -1.68 -24.45
CA THR A 68 6.04 -1.35 -23.50
C THR A 68 5.43 -0.64 -22.31
N PHE A 69 5.55 -1.25 -21.13
CA PHE A 69 5.02 -0.72 -19.89
C PHE A 69 6.01 -0.90 -18.75
N VAL A 70 5.79 -0.15 -17.68
CA VAL A 70 6.56 -0.23 -16.44
C VAL A 70 5.71 -0.87 -15.34
N VAL A 71 6.38 -1.60 -14.47
CA VAL A 71 5.77 -2.21 -13.27
C VAL A 71 6.32 -1.49 -12.05
N LEU A 72 5.45 -0.81 -11.32
CA LEU A 72 5.83 0.13 -10.25
C LEU A 72 5.67 -0.47 -8.84
N GLY A 73 5.46 -1.77 -8.76
CA GLY A 73 5.39 -2.49 -7.50
C GLY A 73 4.34 -3.58 -7.57
N ASP A 74 4.36 -4.42 -6.54
CA ASP A 74 3.44 -5.52 -6.39
C ASP A 74 3.16 -5.80 -4.91
N ALA A 75 2.04 -6.45 -4.65
CA ALA A 75 1.71 -6.97 -3.34
C ALA A 75 1.02 -8.32 -3.44
N ALA A 76 1.33 -9.21 -2.50
CA ALA A 76 0.55 -10.42 -2.26
C ALA A 76 -0.63 -10.09 -1.36
N GLY A 77 -1.77 -10.75 -1.61
CA GLY A 77 -2.99 -10.55 -0.83
C GLY A 77 -4.14 -11.40 -1.34
N ALA A 78 -5.28 -11.27 -0.67
CA ALA A 78 -6.54 -11.83 -1.12
C ALA A 78 -7.36 -10.69 -1.74
N PHE A 79 -7.61 -10.70 -3.05
CA PHE A 79 -8.26 -9.58 -3.73
C PHE A 79 -9.59 -9.96 -4.35
N SER A 80 -9.67 -11.15 -4.95
CA SER A 80 -10.91 -11.65 -5.55
C SER A 80 -11.90 -12.17 -4.53
N ARG A 81 -11.40 -12.86 -3.49
CA ARG A 81 -12.18 -13.48 -2.42
C ARG A 81 -11.31 -13.74 -1.20
N GLN A 82 -11.96 -13.92 -0.04
CA GLN A 82 -11.29 -14.24 1.21
C GLN A 82 -10.36 -15.46 1.11
N GLY A 83 -9.13 -15.30 1.60
CA GLY A 83 -8.13 -16.36 1.64
C GLY A 83 -7.48 -16.72 0.30
N ALA A 84 -7.82 -16.01 -0.78
CA ALA A 84 -7.14 -16.21 -2.06
C ALA A 84 -5.64 -15.87 -1.96
N ARG A 85 -4.81 -16.65 -2.65
CA ARG A 85 -3.37 -16.40 -2.79
C ARG A 85 -3.14 -15.76 -4.14
N GLU A 86 -3.09 -14.44 -4.14
CA GLU A 86 -2.99 -13.68 -5.37
C GLU A 86 -1.90 -12.63 -5.25
N ARG A 87 -1.44 -12.15 -6.40
CA ARG A 87 -0.52 -11.04 -6.49
C ARG A 87 -1.07 -9.99 -7.42
N ILE A 88 -1.00 -8.74 -6.99
CA ILE A 88 -1.43 -7.60 -7.78
C ILE A 88 -0.23 -6.72 -8.12
N TYR A 89 -0.22 -6.17 -9.33
CA TYR A 89 0.85 -5.36 -9.87
C TYR A 89 0.31 -3.99 -10.27
N LEU A 90 1.05 -2.92 -9.99
CA LEU A 90 0.77 -1.60 -10.58
C LEU A 90 1.52 -1.47 -11.91
N VAL A 91 0.76 -1.26 -12.98
CA VAL A 91 1.26 -1.11 -14.34
C VAL A 91 0.89 0.26 -14.88
N GLN A 92 1.86 0.93 -15.51
CA GLN A 92 1.69 2.22 -16.18
C GLN A 92 2.46 2.22 -17.51
N ALA A 93 2.04 3.07 -18.46
CA ALA A 93 2.72 3.23 -19.74
C ALA A 93 4.18 3.70 -19.57
N SER A 94 4.42 4.59 -18.60
CA SER A 94 5.74 5.11 -18.24
C SER A 94 5.84 5.42 -16.75
N ARG A 95 7.07 5.62 -16.23
CA ARG A 95 7.27 6.03 -14.84
C ARG A 95 6.73 7.46 -14.65
N PRO A 96 5.94 7.73 -13.60
CA PRO A 96 5.43 9.07 -13.36
C PRO A 96 6.55 10.01 -12.89
N VAL A 97 6.41 11.29 -13.23
CA VAL A 97 7.34 12.34 -12.82
C VAL A 97 6.70 13.13 -11.67
N ALA A 98 7.38 13.19 -10.52
CA ALA A 98 6.83 13.76 -9.28
C ALA A 98 6.53 15.28 -9.31
N ILE A 99 6.99 16.01 -10.34
CA ILE A 99 6.75 17.46 -10.47
C ILE A 99 5.51 17.80 -11.31
N ASP A 100 4.84 16.80 -11.91
CA ASP A 100 3.63 17.02 -12.72
C ASP A 100 2.36 16.71 -11.90
N PRO A 101 1.65 17.73 -11.38
CA PRO A 101 0.46 17.53 -10.54
C PRO A 101 -0.79 17.13 -11.34
N PHE A 102 -0.80 17.33 -12.67
CA PHE A 102 -1.95 17.04 -13.54
C PHE A 102 -1.48 16.31 -14.80
N PRO A 103 -0.90 15.11 -14.65
CA PRO A 103 -0.29 14.40 -15.76
C PRO A 103 -1.33 14.04 -16.81
N LYS A 104 -1.07 14.48 -18.04
CA LYS A 104 -1.81 14.00 -19.23
C LYS A 104 -1.28 12.63 -19.64
N ALA A 105 -1.59 11.62 -18.84
CA ALA A 105 -1.11 10.26 -19.01
C ALA A 105 -2.27 9.27 -19.04
N VAL A 106 -2.00 8.07 -19.57
CA VAL A 106 -2.93 6.94 -19.55
C VAL A 106 -3.21 6.56 -18.09
N ALA A 107 -4.46 6.20 -17.81
CA ALA A 107 -4.85 5.76 -16.48
C ALA A 107 -3.99 4.57 -16.01
N PRO A 108 -3.47 4.58 -14.77
CA PRO A 108 -2.76 3.43 -14.24
C PRO A 108 -3.69 2.21 -14.13
N VAL A 109 -3.10 1.02 -14.20
CA VAL A 109 -3.86 -0.22 -14.10
C VAL A 109 -3.28 -1.14 -13.05
N LEU A 110 -4.16 -1.75 -12.27
CA LEU A 110 -3.81 -2.87 -11.40
C LEU A 110 -4.07 -4.18 -12.14
N VAL A 111 -3.05 -5.03 -12.20
CA VAL A 111 -3.14 -6.35 -12.83
C VAL A 111 -3.09 -7.40 -11.73
N LEU A 112 -4.16 -8.17 -11.59
CA LEU A 112 -4.29 -9.24 -10.60
C LEU A 112 -4.01 -10.59 -11.25
N LEU A 113 -3.07 -11.34 -10.70
CA LEU A 113 -2.72 -12.69 -11.11
C LEU A 113 -2.90 -13.67 -9.93
N GLY A 114 -3.84 -14.61 -10.05
CA GLY A 114 -3.98 -15.77 -9.17
C GLY A 114 -3.34 -17.02 -9.78
N GLU A 115 -2.93 -18.03 -8.98
CA GLU A 115 -2.18 -19.21 -9.46
C GLU A 115 -2.81 -19.88 -10.69
N ASP A 116 -4.13 -20.11 -10.68
CA ASP A 116 -4.86 -20.82 -11.75
C ASP A 116 -6.07 -20.03 -12.30
N ALA A 117 -6.04 -18.70 -12.20
CA ALA A 117 -7.13 -17.84 -12.66
C ALA A 117 -6.70 -16.94 -13.83
N PRO A 118 -7.63 -16.60 -14.76
CA PRO A 118 -7.39 -15.56 -15.73
C PRO A 118 -6.96 -14.24 -15.06
N ALA A 119 -6.08 -13.51 -15.72
CA ALA A 119 -5.65 -12.20 -15.27
C ALA A 119 -6.85 -11.23 -15.25
N ARG A 120 -6.91 -10.40 -14.21
CA ARG A 120 -7.94 -9.36 -14.09
C ARG A 120 -7.29 -7.99 -14.09
N PHE A 121 -7.94 -7.04 -14.74
CA PHE A 121 -7.41 -5.70 -14.99
C PHE A 121 -8.36 -4.68 -14.39
N PHE A 122 -7.83 -3.79 -13.55
CA PHE A 122 -8.62 -2.77 -12.86
C PHE A 122 -8.06 -1.40 -13.18
N ARG A 123 -8.84 -0.57 -13.88
CA ARG A 123 -8.46 0.82 -14.17
C ARG A 123 -8.56 1.68 -12.92
N LEU A 124 -7.49 2.42 -12.63
CA LEU A 124 -7.47 3.47 -11.62
C LEU A 124 -7.97 4.80 -12.21
N PRO A 125 -8.31 5.80 -11.37
CA PRO A 125 -8.63 7.15 -11.85
C PRO A 125 -7.48 7.73 -12.68
N ALA A 126 -7.81 8.38 -13.80
CA ALA A 126 -6.82 8.87 -14.77
C ALA A 126 -6.14 10.19 -14.33
N ASP A 127 -6.73 10.89 -13.37
CA ASP A 127 -6.28 12.16 -12.80
C ASP A 127 -5.12 11.99 -11.80
N VAL A 128 -4.75 10.76 -11.46
CA VAL A 128 -3.66 10.45 -10.54
C VAL A 128 -2.70 9.45 -11.17
N GLN A 129 -1.40 9.69 -11.01
CA GLN A 129 -0.36 8.72 -11.32
C GLN A 129 0.35 8.33 -10.03
N TYR A 130 0.70 7.06 -9.89
CA TYR A 130 1.25 6.51 -8.66
C TYR A 130 2.71 6.15 -8.84
N GLN A 131 3.56 6.61 -7.94
CA GLN A 131 4.98 6.32 -8.00
C GLN A 131 5.23 4.84 -7.78
N ARG A 132 4.53 4.24 -6.80
CA ARG A 132 4.72 2.84 -6.42
C ARG A 132 3.47 2.18 -5.86
N LEU A 133 3.38 0.86 -6.00
CA LEU A 133 2.53 0.01 -5.14
C LEU A 133 3.40 -0.49 -3.99
N VAL A 134 2.99 -0.19 -2.75
CA VAL A 134 3.85 -0.37 -1.57
C VAL A 134 3.42 -1.52 -0.66
N ALA A 135 2.14 -1.85 -0.61
CA ALA A 135 1.61 -3.02 0.10
C ALA A 135 0.15 -3.31 -0.29
N ALA A 136 -0.41 -4.35 0.32
CA ALA A 136 -1.85 -4.59 0.38
C ALA A 136 -2.22 -5.09 1.77
N ALA A 137 -3.40 -4.72 2.27
CA ALA A 137 -3.92 -5.22 3.53
C ALA A 137 -5.46 -5.07 3.57
N ASP A 138 -6.12 -6.00 4.25
CA ASP A 138 -7.56 -5.97 4.52
C ASP A 138 -7.83 -5.03 5.70
N ALA A 139 -8.16 -3.78 5.40
CA ALA A 139 -8.33 -2.75 6.43
C ALA A 139 -9.71 -2.78 7.06
N ASP A 140 -10.75 -3.00 6.27
CA ASP A 140 -12.14 -3.02 6.74
C ASP A 140 -12.60 -4.39 7.24
N ARG A 141 -11.73 -5.41 7.12
CA ARG A 141 -11.94 -6.79 7.58
C ARG A 141 -13.04 -7.50 6.78
N ASP A 142 -13.22 -7.14 5.51
CA ASP A 142 -14.16 -7.81 4.59
C ASP A 142 -13.59 -9.11 3.98
N GLY A 143 -12.32 -9.43 4.31
CA GLY A 143 -11.60 -10.59 3.80
C GLY A 143 -10.84 -10.32 2.50
N ARG A 144 -10.95 -9.13 1.91
CA ARG A 144 -10.21 -8.70 0.71
C ARG A 144 -9.31 -7.53 1.05
N SER A 145 -8.13 -7.53 0.46
CA SER A 145 -7.12 -6.52 0.70
C SER A 145 -7.38 -5.27 -0.15
N GLU A 146 -7.36 -4.11 0.50
CA GLU A 146 -7.08 -2.86 -0.18
C GLU A 146 -5.62 -2.84 -0.66
N VAL A 147 -5.39 -2.17 -1.78
CA VAL A 147 -4.05 -1.94 -2.33
C VAL A 147 -3.56 -0.57 -1.88
N LEU A 148 -2.33 -0.49 -1.38
CA LEU A 148 -1.71 0.75 -0.96
C LEU A 148 -0.80 1.28 -2.06
N LEU A 149 -1.18 2.42 -2.62
CA LEU A 149 -0.49 3.10 -3.70
C LEU A 149 0.13 4.40 -3.20
N GLU A 150 1.41 4.59 -3.48
CA GLU A 150 2.15 5.78 -3.13
C GLU A 150 2.02 6.84 -4.23
N SER A 151 1.67 8.06 -3.83
CA SER A 151 1.82 9.24 -4.69
C SER A 151 2.80 10.23 -4.05
N THR A 152 3.70 10.81 -4.83
CA THR A 152 4.69 11.80 -4.37
C THR A 152 4.64 13.01 -5.26
N PHE A 153 4.57 14.18 -4.63
CA PHE A 153 4.70 15.46 -5.32
C PHE A 153 5.95 16.20 -4.82
N MET A 154 6.60 16.92 -5.74
CA MET A 154 7.70 17.81 -5.43
C MET A 154 7.33 19.24 -5.85
N ASN A 155 7.43 20.20 -4.93
CA ASN A 155 7.15 21.61 -5.21
C ASN A 155 8.11 22.51 -4.42
N MET A 156 8.77 23.45 -5.11
CA MET A 156 9.66 24.46 -4.49
C MET A 156 10.69 23.92 -3.46
N GLY A 157 11.24 22.72 -3.68
CA GLY A 157 12.21 22.10 -2.75
C GLY A 157 11.60 21.34 -1.57
N GLU A 158 10.27 21.20 -1.56
CA GLU A 158 9.54 20.29 -0.68
C GLU A 158 9.15 19.03 -1.46
N VAL A 159 9.39 17.86 -0.85
CA VAL A 159 8.83 16.58 -1.26
C VAL A 159 7.76 16.18 -0.26
N ALA A 160 6.59 15.77 -0.74
CA ALA A 160 5.56 15.20 0.12
C ALA A 160 4.92 13.99 -0.55
N THR A 161 4.75 12.95 0.25
CA THR A 161 4.27 11.64 -0.15
C THR A 161 2.95 11.35 0.55
N ALA A 162 1.98 10.84 -0.19
CA ALA A 162 0.73 10.31 0.30
C ALA A 162 0.61 8.82 -0.04
N VAL A 163 -0.20 8.10 0.72
CA VAL A 163 -0.61 6.72 0.42
C VAL A 163 -2.11 6.71 0.22
N THR A 164 -2.54 6.23 -0.94
CA THR A 164 -3.93 5.99 -1.28
C THR A 164 -4.23 4.51 -1.12
N ALA A 165 -5.16 4.17 -0.23
CA ALA A 165 -5.78 2.85 -0.20
C ALA A 165 -6.86 2.79 -1.28
N VAL A 166 -6.74 1.82 -2.19
CA VAL A 166 -7.72 1.59 -3.26
C VAL A 166 -8.38 0.23 -3.09
N ARG A 167 -9.68 0.20 -3.38
CA ARG A 167 -10.49 -1.01 -3.42
C ARG A 167 -10.77 -1.40 -4.85
N LEU A 168 -10.71 -2.70 -5.11
CA LEU A 168 -11.04 -3.26 -6.43
C LEU A 168 -12.55 -3.43 -6.57
N ASP A 169 -13.10 -2.97 -7.68
CA ASP A 169 -14.47 -3.23 -8.13
C ASP A 169 -14.44 -4.28 -9.24
N PRO A 170 -14.74 -5.56 -8.91
CA PRO A 170 -14.73 -6.66 -9.87
C PRO A 170 -15.76 -6.52 -10.98
N ASP A 171 -16.89 -5.88 -10.71
CA ASP A 171 -18.03 -5.79 -11.63
C ASP A 171 -17.81 -4.69 -12.65
N ARG A 172 -17.10 -3.62 -12.27
CA ARG A 172 -16.77 -2.49 -13.14
C ARG A 172 -15.38 -2.57 -13.76
N ALA A 173 -14.57 -3.57 -13.42
CA ALA A 173 -13.17 -3.67 -13.81
C ALA A 173 -12.38 -2.38 -13.51
N SER A 174 -12.64 -1.80 -12.34
CA SER A 174 -12.04 -0.54 -11.89
C SER A 174 -11.53 -0.65 -10.46
N ALA A 175 -10.70 0.29 -10.04
CA ALA A 175 -10.27 0.44 -8.66
C ALA A 175 -10.47 1.88 -8.21
N ALA A 176 -11.00 2.08 -7.01
CA ALA A 176 -11.36 3.39 -6.51
C ALA A 176 -10.67 3.68 -5.16
N PRO A 177 -10.21 4.92 -4.92
CA PRO A 177 -9.74 5.34 -3.61
C PRO A 177 -10.83 5.17 -2.54
N VAL A 178 -10.49 4.51 -1.43
CA VAL A 178 -11.35 4.43 -0.25
C VAL A 178 -10.79 5.24 0.92
N GLN A 179 -9.48 5.50 0.92
CA GLN A 179 -8.82 6.34 1.92
C GLN A 179 -7.56 6.97 1.33
N ILE A 180 -7.28 8.22 1.71
CA ILE A 180 -6.02 8.91 1.37
C ILE A 180 -5.33 9.32 2.67
N LEU A 181 -4.13 8.79 2.89
CA LEU A 181 -3.23 9.12 3.98
C LEU A 181 -2.22 10.15 3.48
N ARG A 182 -2.46 11.42 3.79
CA ARG A 182 -1.58 12.52 3.36
C ARG A 182 -0.34 12.58 4.25
N ASP A 183 0.73 13.16 3.70
CA ASP A 183 1.95 13.53 4.43
C ASP A 183 2.61 12.36 5.19
N VAL A 184 2.55 11.14 4.64
CA VAL A 184 3.21 9.97 5.22
C VAL A 184 4.73 10.08 5.18
N PHE A 185 5.26 10.93 4.29
CA PHE A 185 6.62 11.40 4.32
C PHE A 185 6.64 12.83 3.80
N THR A 186 7.36 13.72 4.51
CA THR A 186 7.63 15.08 4.02
C THR A 186 9.09 15.40 4.21
N ASP A 187 9.71 16.03 3.21
CA ASP A 187 11.07 16.51 3.27
C ASP A 187 11.12 17.96 2.77
N ARG A 188 11.50 18.85 3.68
CA ARG A 188 11.68 20.30 3.45
C ARG A 188 13.08 20.74 3.85
N CYS A 189 14.04 19.81 3.90
CA CYS A 189 15.38 20.11 4.41
C CYS A 189 16.21 20.98 3.46
N ASP A 190 15.84 21.08 2.19
CA ASP A 190 16.53 21.87 1.16
C ASP A 190 15.86 23.24 0.90
N LEU A 191 14.87 23.62 1.70
CA LEU A 191 14.27 24.95 1.63
C LEU A 191 15.26 26.01 2.11
N GLY A 192 15.65 26.94 1.23
CA GLY A 192 16.61 28.00 1.53
C GLY A 192 16.12 29.01 2.58
N ALA A 193 14.87 29.47 2.50
CA ALA A 193 14.31 30.51 3.38
C ALA A 193 13.13 30.03 4.26
N GLY A 194 12.91 28.71 4.36
CA GLY A 194 11.80 28.11 5.10
C GLY A 194 12.23 27.37 6.37
N ARG A 195 11.25 26.99 7.21
CA ARG A 195 11.51 26.09 8.34
C ARG A 195 11.88 24.71 7.80
N ARG A 196 13.17 24.37 7.90
CA ARG A 196 13.69 23.04 7.58
C ARG A 196 13.04 22.01 8.50
N ALA A 197 12.40 21.02 7.91
CA ALA A 197 11.76 19.93 8.64
C ALA A 197 11.70 18.68 7.76
N ARG A 198 11.73 17.53 8.40
CA ARG A 198 11.43 16.25 7.77
C ARG A 198 10.50 15.48 8.69
N SER A 199 9.49 14.81 8.13
CA SER A 199 8.62 13.92 8.88
C SER A 199 8.44 12.60 8.14
N ALA A 200 8.14 11.54 8.89
CA ALA A 200 7.77 10.26 8.35
C ALA A 200 6.67 9.62 9.21
N ALA A 201 5.82 8.80 8.61
CA ALA A 201 4.77 8.09 9.28
C ALA A 201 5.00 6.58 9.31
N THR A 202 4.47 5.91 10.32
CA THR A 202 4.09 4.50 10.21
C THR A 202 2.61 4.43 9.85
N VAL A 203 2.25 3.52 8.94
CA VAL A 203 0.85 3.21 8.59
C VAL A 203 0.51 1.84 9.16
N SER A 204 -0.58 1.74 9.91
CA SER A 204 -1.03 0.50 10.55
C SER A 204 -2.53 0.29 10.33
N LEU A 205 -3.01 -0.92 10.61
CA LEU A 205 -4.45 -1.19 10.65
C LEU A 205 -5.04 -0.56 11.92
N GLY A 206 -6.02 0.31 11.75
CA GLY A 206 -6.78 0.91 12.84
C GLY A 206 -7.85 -0.03 13.38
N GLU A 207 -8.33 0.23 14.58
CA GLU A 207 -9.35 -0.61 15.25
C GLU A 207 -10.73 -0.51 14.57
N GLY A 208 -11.02 0.63 13.92
CA GLY A 208 -12.32 0.95 13.32
C GLY A 208 -12.48 0.59 11.84
N GLY A 209 -11.61 -0.25 11.27
CA GLY A 209 -11.75 -0.67 9.87
C GLY A 209 -11.18 0.33 8.85
N ALA A 210 -10.03 0.92 9.16
CA ALA A 210 -9.34 1.89 8.30
C ALA A 210 -7.84 1.89 8.58
N PHE A 211 -7.04 2.47 7.70
CA PHE A 211 -5.62 2.70 7.98
C PHE A 211 -5.43 3.89 8.92
N ALA A 212 -4.49 3.77 9.86
CA ALA A 212 -4.11 4.83 10.78
C ALA A 212 -2.64 5.22 10.59
N THR A 213 -2.35 6.52 10.68
CA THR A 213 -0.99 7.06 10.60
C THR A 213 -0.49 7.48 11.98
N ARG A 214 0.78 7.23 12.25
CA ARG A 214 1.50 7.82 13.37
C ARG A 214 2.72 8.56 12.83
N LEU A 215 2.76 9.88 13.05
CA LEU A 215 3.79 10.77 12.53
C LEU A 215 4.97 10.89 13.48
N TYR A 216 6.16 11.01 12.90
CA TYR A 216 7.43 11.18 13.61
C TYR A 216 8.22 12.31 12.97
N ALA A 217 8.77 13.19 13.80
CA ALA A 217 9.75 14.17 13.35
C ALA A 217 11.09 13.48 13.07
N LEU A 218 11.67 13.77 11.91
CA LEU A 218 13.01 13.35 11.53
C LEU A 218 13.94 14.56 11.48
N GLY A 219 15.22 14.36 11.81
CA GLY A 219 16.22 15.41 11.66
C GLY A 219 16.53 15.70 10.18
N CYS A 220 16.74 16.98 9.88
CA CYS A 220 17.47 17.37 8.67
C CYS A 220 18.95 17.09 8.91
N ARG A 221 19.55 16.29 8.02
CA ARG A 221 20.99 16.05 8.03
C ARG A 221 21.66 17.05 7.10
#